data_AF-A0A1H5WDP1-F1
#
_entry.id   AF-A0A1H5WDP1-F1
#
_cell.length_a   1.000
_cell.length_b   1.000
_cell.length_c   1.000
_cell.angle_alpha   90.00
_cell.angle_beta   90.00
_cell.angle_gamma   90.00
#
_symmetry.space_group_name_H-M   'P 1'
#
loop_
_entity.id
_entity.type
_entity.pdbx_description
1 polymer ?
#
loop_
_entity_poly.entity_id
_entity_poly.type
_entity_poly.pdbx_seq_one_letter_code
_entity_poly.pdbx_strand_id
1 'polypeptide(L)'
;MKFLSLILATLVIFNLCVISNAYALDLYVDTKTKQVFAEPGAGRVHMGTYVKADNPPAQPEPPKVATTPSAAPAESEKKETVAGSTSMREEKATEVADKTIHERLASQVSVLEERVKDVEKIHGTFDDRGLHWATKDGNFSMSINGRLQPASQYNFVNDPDPAFGSNTANELNSGMNIRRARLGAEGTFYRIWDYKFEFDFSRGNGSVGSGITDAFVRLNHTDALSYKIGSFKEPFSLEEAASNRFLTFIERHMSVNSFVDNPNTYKTGIGANYAVTRFQTGLAFQTEPIGAWSAASTSVNANGNQSRNNGSGDTGWQGIGRISGRPWMEDETKFLHVGISAGHTAVNTQYRADGTMVGEGSNGGGGGMSFVAFPGTNVDRSNVLNTGNLSTGALNDPNRREISSYDRYGAEAWFVHGPFSAQAEFLRTNINGVGYDGEHLTGYYGFVSYFLTGESKAYHVRNGAANRIRPNRPFQWNGSGWGAFELAAGYDYIDMNSGVIRGGRADMVRFGFNWYPHSNVKFQANVIHMLDINTARTPTTNTDGFSGGAGARTNGWNDGDLSAFLTQWTIDF
;
A
#
# COMPACT_ATOMS: atom_id res chain seq x y z
N MET A 1 -40.01 19.09 -9.77
CA MET A 1 -38.79 19.92 -9.69
C MET A 1 -38.09 19.67 -8.35
N LYS A 2 -37.30 18.59 -8.26
CA LYS A 2 -36.58 18.14 -7.04
C LYS A 2 -35.20 17.59 -7.41
N PHE A 3 -34.42 18.37 -8.16
CA PHE A 3 -33.05 17.99 -8.57
C PHE A 3 -32.03 19.14 -8.48
N LEU A 4 -32.41 20.31 -7.92
CA LEU A 4 -31.50 21.46 -7.83
C LEU A 4 -30.94 21.74 -6.43
N SER A 5 -31.43 21.07 -5.38
CA SER A 5 -30.99 21.30 -3.99
C SER A 5 -29.77 20.46 -3.57
N LEU A 6 -29.29 19.55 -4.42
CA LEU A 6 -28.15 18.66 -4.09
C LEU A 6 -26.79 19.21 -4.59
N ILE A 7 -26.79 20.24 -5.43
CA ILE A 7 -25.55 20.79 -6.06
C ILE A 7 -24.99 21.99 -5.28
N LEU A 8 -25.75 22.59 -4.36
CA LEU A 8 -25.30 23.75 -3.59
C LEU A 8 -24.64 23.38 -2.23
N ALA A 9 -24.67 22.11 -1.83
CA ALA A 9 -24.08 21.66 -0.56
C ALA A 9 -22.58 21.31 -0.65
N THR A 10 -22.01 21.22 -1.85
CA THR A 10 -20.63 20.76 -2.07
C THR A 10 -19.60 21.88 -2.26
N LEU A 11 -20.00 23.16 -2.15
CA LEU A 11 -19.13 24.31 -2.43
C LEU A 11 -18.80 25.19 -1.21
N VAL A 12 -19.16 24.77 0.01
CA VAL A 12 -18.90 25.55 1.25
C VAL A 12 -17.78 24.97 2.13
N ILE A 13 -17.25 23.78 1.81
CA ILE A 13 -16.24 23.12 2.68
C ILE A 13 -14.78 23.57 2.39
N PHE A 14 -14.53 24.38 1.35
CA PHE A 14 -13.15 24.73 0.95
C PHE A 14 -12.69 26.17 1.24
N ASN A 15 -13.37 26.93 2.13
CA ASN A 15 -12.96 28.31 2.45
C ASN A 15 -13.08 28.71 3.93
N LEU A 16 -12.77 27.80 4.85
CA LEU A 16 -12.60 28.12 6.28
C LEU A 16 -11.23 27.64 6.80
N CYS A 17 -10.17 28.10 6.13
CA CYS A 17 -8.85 28.23 6.72
C CYS A 17 -8.53 29.72 6.86
N VAL A 18 -9.18 30.37 7.83
CA VAL A 18 -8.65 31.59 8.46
C VAL A 18 -8.87 31.44 9.96
N ILE A 19 -7.76 31.30 10.67
CA ILE A 19 -7.68 31.24 12.12
C ILE A 19 -7.94 32.66 12.64
N SER A 20 -8.98 32.85 13.46
CA SER A 20 -9.08 34.01 14.35
C SER A 20 -9.51 33.53 15.74
N ASN A 21 -8.62 33.76 16.70
CA ASN A 21 -8.74 33.36 18.10
C ASN A 21 -9.84 34.13 18.84
N ALA A 22 -10.41 33.46 19.85
CA ALA A 22 -11.38 33.92 20.86
C ALA A 22 -12.88 33.89 20.45
N TYR A 23 -13.58 32.83 20.89
CA TYR A 23 -15.04 32.81 20.95
C TYR A 23 -15.49 33.50 22.24
N ALA A 24 -16.11 34.67 22.11
CA ALA A 24 -16.82 35.33 23.19
C ALA A 24 -18.29 34.88 23.17
N LEU A 25 -18.82 34.44 24.31
CA LEU A 25 -20.19 33.93 24.46
C LEU A 25 -21.04 34.94 25.24
N ASP A 26 -22.10 35.45 24.62
CA ASP A 26 -23.10 36.26 25.33
C ASP A 26 -24.00 35.37 26.17
N LEU A 27 -24.09 35.66 27.48
CA LEU A 27 -24.97 34.94 28.38
C LEU A 27 -26.14 35.83 28.81
N TYR A 28 -27.31 35.22 28.91
CA TYR A 28 -28.56 35.83 29.36
C TYR A 28 -29.18 35.00 30.47
N VAL A 29 -29.78 35.62 31.48
CA VAL A 29 -30.55 34.92 32.52
C VAL A 29 -32.04 35.20 32.37
N ASP A 30 -32.84 34.14 32.39
CA ASP A 30 -34.28 34.28 32.53
C ASP A 30 -34.63 34.66 33.98
N THR A 31 -35.27 35.81 34.15
CA THR A 31 -35.53 36.37 35.48
C THR A 31 -36.56 35.56 36.29
N LYS A 32 -37.38 34.73 35.65
CA LYS A 32 -38.39 33.86 36.29
C LYS A 32 -37.83 32.48 36.59
N THR A 33 -37.19 31.83 35.63
CA THR A 33 -36.70 30.44 35.79
C THR A 33 -35.29 30.36 36.37
N LYS A 34 -34.57 31.49 36.42
CA LYS A 34 -33.17 31.60 36.85
C LYS A 34 -32.19 30.75 36.01
N GLN A 35 -32.60 30.31 34.82
CA GLN A 35 -31.76 29.56 33.88
C GLN A 35 -30.93 30.51 33.00
N VAL A 36 -29.73 30.06 32.62
CA VAL A 36 -28.79 30.81 31.78
C VAL A 36 -28.83 30.28 30.34
N PHE A 37 -28.86 31.19 29.37
CA PHE A 37 -28.95 30.91 27.93
C PHE A 37 -27.85 31.65 27.17
N ALA A 38 -27.41 31.10 26.04
CA ALA A 38 -26.39 31.69 25.17
C ALA A 38 -26.99 32.57 24.04
N GLU A 39 -28.27 32.92 24.13
CA GLU A 39 -28.99 33.70 23.13
C GLU A 39 -30.12 34.55 23.76
N PRO A 40 -30.43 35.72 23.17
CA PRO A 40 -31.49 36.60 23.66
C PRO A 40 -32.88 35.95 23.56
N GLY A 41 -33.80 36.36 24.45
CA GLY A 41 -35.18 35.84 24.47
C GLY A 41 -36.09 36.65 25.39
N ALA A 42 -37.41 36.53 25.22
CA ALA A 42 -38.39 37.29 26.00
C ALA A 42 -38.27 36.96 27.50
N GLY A 43 -38.11 37.98 28.35
CA GLY A 43 -37.92 37.82 29.80
C GLY A 43 -36.47 37.51 30.24
N ARG A 44 -35.53 37.44 29.29
CA ARG A 44 -34.11 37.24 29.56
C ARG A 44 -33.36 38.57 29.62
N VAL A 45 -32.46 38.70 30.59
CA VAL A 45 -31.61 39.88 30.78
C VAL A 45 -30.17 39.50 30.44
N HIS A 46 -29.51 40.33 29.63
CA HIS A 46 -28.11 40.13 29.25
C HIS A 46 -27.20 40.27 30.47
N MET A 47 -26.36 39.27 30.69
CA MET A 47 -25.41 39.23 31.81
C MET A 47 -24.02 39.74 31.40
N GLY A 48 -23.72 39.74 30.11
CA GLY A 48 -22.43 40.15 29.56
C GLY A 48 -21.88 39.14 28.55
N THR A 49 -20.78 39.52 27.92
CA THR A 49 -20.03 38.67 27.00
C THR A 49 -18.83 38.06 27.73
N TYR A 50 -18.72 36.73 27.69
CA TYR A 50 -17.71 35.98 28.43
C TYR A 50 -16.74 35.28 27.48
N VAL A 51 -15.44 35.43 27.72
CA VAL A 51 -14.39 34.74 26.97
C VAL A 51 -13.82 33.64 27.86
N LYS A 52 -13.59 32.46 27.30
CA LYS A 52 -12.91 31.37 28.00
C LYS A 52 -11.50 31.83 28.39
N ALA A 53 -11.19 31.85 29.69
CA ALA A 53 -9.84 32.11 30.17
C ALA A 53 -9.04 30.80 30.16
N ASP A 54 -7.86 30.80 29.50
CA ASP A 54 -7.05 29.59 29.34
C ASP A 54 -6.20 29.22 30.58
N ASN A 55 -6.21 30.03 31.65
CA ASN A 55 -5.51 29.75 32.90
C ASN A 55 -6.33 30.19 34.15
N PRO A 56 -6.79 29.27 35.02
CA PRO A 56 -7.44 29.62 36.29
C PRO A 56 -6.40 30.00 37.37
N PRO A 57 -6.71 30.95 38.28
CA PRO A 57 -5.82 31.27 39.41
C PRO A 57 -5.74 30.11 40.42
N ALA A 58 -4.56 29.92 41.02
CA ALA A 58 -4.21 28.82 41.91
C ALA A 58 -5.15 28.69 43.14
N GLN A 59 -5.61 27.46 43.42
CA GLN A 59 -6.36 27.11 44.62
C GLN A 59 -5.44 27.06 45.87
N PRO A 60 -5.88 27.57 47.04
CA PRO A 60 -5.24 27.30 48.32
C PRO A 60 -5.49 25.86 48.80
N GLU A 61 -4.48 25.27 49.46
CA GLU A 61 -4.45 23.88 49.95
C GLU A 61 -5.58 23.50 50.95
N PRO A 62 -6.02 22.22 50.98
CA PRO A 62 -6.99 21.72 51.95
C PRO A 62 -6.32 21.24 53.26
N PRO A 63 -6.89 21.55 54.44
CA PRO A 63 -6.46 20.94 55.71
C PRO A 63 -6.99 19.52 55.93
N LYS A 64 -6.20 18.74 56.69
CA LYS A 64 -6.33 17.31 57.01
C LYS A 64 -7.50 16.95 57.95
N VAL A 65 -7.90 15.68 57.85
CA VAL A 65 -8.94 14.94 58.59
C VAL A 65 -8.70 14.87 60.11
N ALA A 66 -9.79 14.95 60.91
CA ALA A 66 -9.93 14.29 62.21
C ALA A 66 -11.40 14.01 62.57
N THR A 67 -11.57 12.98 63.39
CA THR A 67 -12.74 12.15 63.74
C THR A 67 -13.81 12.77 64.65
N THR A 68 -15.01 12.16 64.62
CA THR A 68 -16.17 12.33 65.52
C THR A 68 -15.84 12.09 67.00
N PRO A 69 -16.60 12.69 67.96
CA PRO A 69 -17.70 11.92 68.58
C PRO A 69 -18.97 12.70 68.98
N SER A 70 -20.00 11.89 69.25
CA SER A 70 -21.38 12.15 69.71
C SER A 70 -21.56 13.05 70.94
N ALA A 71 -22.64 13.86 70.97
CA ALA A 71 -23.56 14.04 72.12
C ALA A 71 -24.76 14.96 71.76
N ALA A 72 -25.98 14.54 72.14
CA ALA A 72 -27.18 15.39 72.34
C ALA A 72 -27.14 16.01 73.77
N PRO A 73 -28.01 16.95 74.24
CA PRO A 73 -29.47 17.00 74.02
C PRO A 73 -30.22 18.37 74.03
N ALA A 74 -31.53 18.29 73.73
CA ALA A 74 -32.70 19.03 74.27
C ALA A 74 -32.98 20.52 73.94
N GLU A 75 -34.17 20.76 73.36
CA GLU A 75 -35.33 21.56 73.87
C GLU A 75 -36.25 21.93 72.69
N SER A 76 -37.38 21.24 72.50
CA SER A 76 -38.74 21.56 72.98
C SER A 76 -39.29 22.92 72.54
N GLU A 77 -40.20 22.92 71.56
CA GLU A 77 -41.35 23.81 71.58
C GLU A 77 -42.54 23.19 70.82
N LYS A 78 -43.71 23.31 71.46
CA LYS A 78 -44.98 22.64 71.16
C LYS A 78 -45.58 23.14 69.84
N LYS A 79 -46.21 22.23 69.09
CA LYS A 79 -47.40 22.54 68.29
C LYS A 79 -48.34 21.34 68.27
N GLU A 80 -49.53 21.55 68.83
CA GLU A 80 -50.73 20.75 68.59
C GLU A 80 -51.04 20.74 67.09
N THR A 81 -51.38 19.59 66.53
CA THR A 81 -52.26 19.54 65.36
C THR A 81 -53.01 18.22 65.28
N VAL A 82 -54.32 18.36 65.43
CA VAL A 82 -55.44 17.56 64.93
C VAL A 82 -55.05 16.37 64.02
N ALA A 83 -55.37 15.17 64.49
CA ALA A 83 -55.40 13.95 63.69
C ALA A 83 -56.58 13.96 62.71
N GLY A 84 -56.36 13.39 61.52
CA GLY A 84 -57.42 12.80 60.69
C GLY A 84 -57.70 13.50 59.36
N SER A 85 -56.82 13.31 58.37
CA SER A 85 -57.15 13.19 56.92
C SER A 85 -55.93 13.36 55.99
N THR A 86 -54.74 13.68 56.53
CA THR A 86 -53.55 14.05 55.73
C THR A 86 -52.68 12.87 55.27
N SER A 87 -52.64 11.75 55.99
CA SER A 87 -51.70 10.65 55.67
C SER A 87 -52.00 9.94 54.33
N MET A 88 -53.28 9.70 54.01
CA MET A 88 -53.66 9.11 52.72
C MET A 88 -53.49 10.06 51.53
N ARG A 89 -53.40 11.37 51.77
CA ARG A 89 -53.22 12.40 50.73
C ARG A 89 -51.74 12.63 50.44
N GLU A 90 -50.89 12.54 51.48
CA GLU A 90 -49.44 12.57 51.34
C GLU A 90 -48.88 11.29 50.71
N GLU A 91 -49.35 10.09 51.13
CA GLU A 91 -48.94 8.82 50.50
C GLU A 91 -49.36 8.71 49.03
N LYS A 92 -50.57 9.18 48.68
CA LYS A 92 -51.00 9.24 47.27
C LYS A 92 -50.24 10.31 46.49
N ALA A 93 -49.84 11.41 47.11
CA ALA A 93 -49.08 12.45 46.44
C ALA A 93 -47.63 12.01 46.17
N THR A 94 -46.99 11.28 47.09
CA THR A 94 -45.68 10.65 46.86
C THR A 94 -45.76 9.52 45.84
N GLU A 95 -46.79 8.66 45.88
CA GLU A 95 -46.96 7.60 44.89
C GLU A 95 -47.20 8.16 43.47
N VAL A 96 -47.97 9.25 43.35
CA VAL A 96 -48.20 9.93 42.07
C VAL A 96 -46.95 10.67 41.60
N ALA A 97 -46.18 11.28 42.52
CA ALA A 97 -44.89 11.91 42.22
C ALA A 97 -43.85 10.88 41.76
N ASP A 98 -43.77 9.73 42.41
CA ASP A 98 -42.87 8.63 42.04
C ASP A 98 -43.27 8.02 40.69
N LYS A 99 -44.57 7.84 40.42
CA LYS A 99 -45.06 7.42 39.10
C LYS A 99 -44.72 8.42 38.00
N THR A 100 -44.90 9.72 38.24
CA THR A 100 -44.56 10.75 37.24
C THR A 100 -43.05 10.88 37.04
N ILE A 101 -42.23 10.70 38.08
CA ILE A 101 -40.78 10.63 37.96
C ILE A 101 -40.38 9.38 37.16
N HIS A 102 -40.97 8.22 37.43
CA HIS A 102 -40.68 6.99 36.69
C HIS A 102 -41.07 7.07 35.22
N GLU A 103 -42.26 7.61 34.90
CA GLU A 103 -42.71 7.80 33.52
C GLU A 103 -41.83 8.81 32.77
N ARG A 104 -41.39 9.87 33.44
CA ARG A 104 -40.46 10.86 32.87
C ARG A 104 -39.07 10.27 32.65
N LEU A 105 -38.59 9.42 33.56
CA LEU A 105 -37.32 8.71 33.41
C LEU A 105 -37.40 7.69 32.27
N ALA A 106 -38.50 6.95 32.16
CA ALA A 106 -38.74 6.00 31.08
C ALA A 106 -38.82 6.70 29.71
N SER A 107 -39.47 7.86 29.62
CA SER A 107 -39.51 8.62 28.37
C SER A 107 -38.16 9.27 28.02
N GLN A 108 -37.40 9.71 29.03
CA GLN A 108 -36.02 10.18 28.82
C GLN A 108 -35.11 9.05 28.34
N VAL A 109 -35.21 7.86 28.92
CA VAL A 109 -34.47 6.66 28.49
C VAL A 109 -34.89 6.25 27.08
N SER A 110 -36.18 6.23 26.75
CA SER A 110 -36.64 5.86 25.39
C SER A 110 -36.17 6.87 24.34
N VAL A 111 -36.22 8.17 24.65
CA VAL A 111 -35.69 9.24 23.77
C VAL A 111 -34.16 9.15 23.66
N LEU A 112 -33.47 8.79 24.73
CA LEU A 112 -32.02 8.53 24.70
C LEU A 112 -31.69 7.29 23.86
N GLU A 113 -32.43 6.19 23.99
CA GLU A 113 -32.26 4.98 23.19
C GLU A 113 -32.55 5.24 21.71
N GLU A 114 -33.57 6.02 21.39
CA GLU A 114 -33.90 6.43 20.02
C GLU A 114 -32.83 7.35 19.45
N ARG A 115 -32.36 8.32 20.23
CA ARG A 115 -31.22 9.19 19.86
C ARG A 115 -29.91 8.42 19.73
N VAL A 116 -29.65 7.39 20.54
CA VAL A 116 -28.49 6.50 20.42
C VAL A 116 -28.59 5.62 19.16
N LYS A 117 -29.79 5.12 18.83
CA LYS A 117 -30.06 4.41 17.57
C LYS A 117 -29.84 5.31 16.34
N ASP A 118 -30.14 6.60 16.45
CA ASP A 118 -29.94 7.55 15.34
C ASP A 118 -28.52 8.14 15.26
N VAL A 119 -27.82 8.28 16.39
CA VAL A 119 -26.46 8.86 16.47
C VAL A 119 -25.36 7.83 16.19
N GLU A 120 -25.58 6.53 16.42
CA GLU A 120 -24.53 5.50 16.26
C GLU A 120 -24.69 4.64 15.00
N LYS A 121 -25.00 5.24 13.85
CA LYS A 121 -25.07 4.51 12.56
C LYS A 121 -23.69 4.11 12.03
N ILE A 122 -22.64 4.82 12.42
CA ILE A 122 -21.25 4.61 11.98
C ILE A 122 -20.34 4.65 13.21
N HIS A 123 -19.47 3.65 13.37
CA HIS A 123 -18.43 3.63 14.40
C HIS A 123 -17.07 3.85 13.74
N GLY A 124 -16.29 4.78 14.29
CA GLY A 124 -14.94 5.09 13.84
C GLY A 124 -13.89 4.57 14.83
N THR A 125 -12.85 3.90 14.33
CA THR A 125 -11.72 3.41 15.14
C THR A 125 -10.41 3.76 14.46
N PHE A 126 -9.36 3.87 15.26
CA PHE A 126 -7.99 3.99 14.78
C PHE A 126 -7.22 2.74 15.25
N ASP A 127 -6.80 1.89 14.32
CA ASP A 127 -6.04 0.65 14.60
C ASP A 127 -4.69 0.64 13.85
N ASP A 128 -3.98 -0.50 13.84
CA ASP A 128 -2.70 -0.67 13.15
C ASP A 128 -2.79 -0.56 11.61
N ARG A 129 -3.98 -0.47 11.05
CA ARG A 129 -4.27 -0.26 9.62
C ARG A 129 -4.82 1.13 9.31
N GLY A 130 -4.86 2.03 10.29
CA GLY A 130 -5.24 3.42 10.09
C GLY A 130 -6.64 3.76 10.60
N LEU A 131 -7.29 4.70 9.91
CA LEU A 131 -8.62 5.18 10.26
C LEU A 131 -9.69 4.33 9.58
N HIS A 132 -10.57 3.74 10.37
CA HIS A 132 -11.62 2.83 9.92
C HIS A 132 -12.98 3.27 10.39
N TRP A 133 -13.95 3.16 9.51
CA TRP A 133 -15.36 3.35 9.79
C TRP A 133 -16.15 2.12 9.37
N ALA A 134 -17.12 1.73 10.18
CA ALA A 134 -18.06 0.67 9.83
C ALA A 134 -19.46 1.01 10.34
N THR A 135 -20.48 0.63 9.57
CA THR A 135 -21.86 0.66 10.06
C THR A 135 -22.07 -0.48 11.06
N LYS A 136 -22.92 -0.26 12.06
CA LYS A 136 -23.20 -1.29 13.09
C LYS A 136 -23.76 -2.59 12.54
N ASP A 137 -24.53 -2.50 11.46
CA ASP A 137 -25.06 -3.66 10.75
C ASP A 137 -23.99 -4.40 9.91
N GLY A 138 -22.75 -3.91 9.87
CA GLY A 138 -21.65 -4.48 9.10
C GLY A 138 -21.85 -4.40 7.59
N ASN A 139 -22.88 -3.72 7.10
CA ASN A 139 -23.14 -3.63 5.67
C ASN A 139 -22.14 -2.74 4.96
N PHE A 140 -21.60 -1.73 5.62
CA PHE A 140 -20.64 -0.81 5.02
C PHE A 140 -19.41 -0.63 5.90
N SER A 141 -18.25 -0.63 5.26
CA SER A 141 -17.00 -0.20 5.87
C SER A 141 -16.19 0.66 4.91
N MET A 142 -15.34 1.51 5.50
CA MET A 142 -14.36 2.30 4.80
C MET A 142 -13.13 2.43 5.69
N SER A 143 -11.96 2.33 5.08
CA SER A 143 -10.66 2.59 5.66
C SER A 143 -9.91 3.54 4.75
N ILE A 144 -9.25 4.53 5.34
CA ILE A 144 -8.22 5.29 4.64
C ILE A 144 -6.89 4.77 5.16
N ASN A 145 -6.05 4.33 4.22
CA ASN A 145 -4.69 3.89 4.51
C ASN A 145 -3.70 4.71 3.69
N GLY A 146 -2.49 4.84 4.20
CA GLY A 146 -1.42 5.52 3.52
C GLY A 146 -0.07 4.92 3.83
N ARG A 147 0.93 5.39 3.08
CA ARG A 147 2.32 5.05 3.33
C ARG A 147 3.26 6.10 2.79
N LEU A 148 4.32 6.36 3.55
CA LEU A 148 5.48 7.11 3.09
C LEU A 148 6.76 6.26 3.18
N GLN A 149 7.59 6.35 2.14
CA GLN A 149 8.91 5.69 2.10
C GLN A 149 10.00 6.66 1.62
N PRO A 150 10.58 7.50 2.50
CA PRO A 150 11.81 8.20 2.18
C PRO A 150 12.98 7.22 2.18
N ALA A 151 13.81 7.28 1.15
CA ALA A 151 14.95 6.39 0.97
C ALA A 151 16.21 7.17 0.57
N SER A 152 17.36 6.60 0.88
CA SER A 152 18.68 7.11 0.46
C SER A 152 19.53 6.00 -0.14
N GLN A 153 20.51 6.42 -0.94
CA GLN A 153 21.50 5.57 -1.58
C GLN A 153 22.84 6.30 -1.59
N TYR A 154 23.90 5.60 -1.21
CA TYR A 154 25.28 6.04 -1.34
C TYR A 154 26.10 4.94 -2.01
N ASN A 155 26.61 5.23 -3.21
CA ASN A 155 27.43 4.30 -3.99
C ASN A 155 28.89 4.53 -3.59
N PHE A 156 29.42 3.67 -2.71
CA PHE A 156 30.78 3.80 -2.18
C PHE A 156 31.82 3.06 -3.03
N VAL A 157 31.37 2.20 -3.95
CA VAL A 157 32.15 1.72 -5.10
C VAL A 157 31.30 1.93 -6.35
N ASN A 158 31.89 2.53 -7.38
CA ASN A 158 31.20 2.96 -8.60
C ASN A 158 32.22 3.05 -9.75
N ASP A 159 32.72 1.90 -10.18
CA ASP A 159 33.83 1.78 -11.13
C ASP A 159 33.43 1.00 -12.40
N PRO A 160 32.53 1.54 -13.24
CA PRO A 160 32.26 0.99 -14.57
C PRO A 160 33.18 1.61 -15.64
N ASP A 161 33.15 1.06 -16.86
CA ASP A 161 33.89 1.61 -17.99
C ASP A 161 33.42 3.03 -18.36
N PRO A 162 34.31 3.89 -18.89
CA PRO A 162 33.93 5.22 -19.36
C PRO A 162 32.80 5.21 -20.39
N ALA A 163 31.97 6.25 -20.36
CA ALA A 163 30.90 6.39 -21.35
C ALA A 163 31.44 6.56 -22.79
N PHE A 164 30.73 6.00 -23.75
CA PHE A 164 31.05 6.06 -25.17
C PHE A 164 30.27 7.16 -25.90
N GLY A 165 30.92 7.88 -26.81
CA GLY A 165 30.28 8.86 -27.70
C GLY A 165 29.67 10.04 -26.94
N SER A 166 28.39 10.33 -27.20
CA SER A 166 27.64 11.42 -26.55
C SER A 166 26.86 10.98 -25.31
N ASN A 167 27.09 9.76 -24.81
CA ASN A 167 26.42 9.27 -23.61
C ASN A 167 26.91 10.03 -22.37
N THR A 168 26.03 10.20 -21.39
CA THR A 168 26.42 10.59 -20.03
C THR A 168 27.32 9.53 -19.42
N ALA A 169 28.10 9.90 -18.39
CA ALA A 169 28.93 8.97 -17.64
C ALA A 169 28.16 7.69 -17.23
N ASN A 170 28.83 6.55 -17.33
CA ASN A 170 28.35 5.33 -16.70
C ASN A 170 28.70 5.48 -15.22
N GLU A 171 27.71 5.81 -14.41
CA GLU A 171 27.86 5.89 -12.96
C GLU A 171 26.48 5.74 -12.32
N LEU A 172 26.44 5.18 -11.12
CA LEU A 172 25.24 5.25 -10.28
C LEU A 172 25.28 6.53 -9.43
N ASN A 173 24.19 7.28 -9.46
CA ASN A 173 24.05 8.49 -8.67
C ASN A 173 23.68 8.18 -7.22
N SER A 174 24.32 8.88 -6.28
CA SER A 174 23.95 8.87 -4.87
C SER A 174 22.91 9.95 -4.59
N GLY A 175 22.09 9.76 -3.55
CA GLY A 175 21.10 10.77 -3.17
C GLY A 175 19.98 10.24 -2.29
N MET A 176 18.86 10.96 -2.31
CA MET A 176 17.64 10.62 -1.57
C MET A 176 16.43 10.79 -2.47
N ASN A 177 15.40 9.97 -2.25
CA ASN A 177 14.11 10.13 -2.90
C ASN A 177 12.94 9.74 -1.99
N ILE A 178 11.73 10.02 -2.46
CA ILE A 178 10.51 9.41 -1.92
C ILE A 178 10.19 8.21 -2.79
N ARG A 179 10.56 7.02 -2.31
CA ARG A 179 10.37 5.74 -3.00
C ARG A 179 8.89 5.51 -3.29
N ARG A 180 8.03 5.74 -2.29
CA ARG A 180 6.56 5.62 -2.38
C ARG A 180 5.89 6.68 -1.52
N ALA A 181 4.83 7.27 -2.06
CA ALA A 181 3.92 8.13 -1.32
C ALA A 181 2.50 7.73 -1.71
N ARG A 182 1.90 6.83 -0.92
CA ARG A 182 0.60 6.23 -1.27
C ARG A 182 -0.51 6.69 -0.37
N LEU A 183 -1.68 6.87 -0.97
CA LEU A 183 -2.95 7.03 -0.28
C LEU A 183 -3.96 6.08 -0.91
N GLY A 184 -4.71 5.38 -0.07
CA GLY A 184 -5.73 4.46 -0.51
C GLY A 184 -6.99 4.53 0.34
N ALA A 185 -8.09 4.15 -0.29
CA ALA A 185 -9.36 3.90 0.35
C ALA A 185 -9.80 2.47 0.05
N GLU A 186 -10.17 1.72 1.07
CA GLU A 186 -10.69 0.36 0.93
C GLU A 186 -11.86 0.12 1.87
N GLY A 187 -12.68 -0.87 1.57
CA GLY A 187 -13.80 -1.21 2.44
C GLY A 187 -14.70 -2.25 1.82
N THR A 188 -15.86 -2.45 2.45
CA THR A 188 -16.84 -3.44 2.04
C THR A 188 -18.22 -2.79 1.93
N PHE A 189 -19.02 -3.21 0.96
CA PHE A 189 -20.46 -2.89 0.88
C PHE A 189 -21.29 -4.18 0.77
N TYR A 190 -22.42 -4.19 1.47
CA TYR A 190 -23.32 -5.34 1.66
C TYR A 190 -22.61 -6.64 2.09
N ARG A 191 -21.54 -6.52 2.90
CA ARG A 191 -20.72 -7.62 3.47
C ARG A 191 -19.96 -8.51 2.48
N ILE A 192 -20.37 -8.55 1.22
CA ILE A 192 -19.82 -9.48 0.21
C ILE A 192 -18.98 -8.78 -0.86
N TRP A 193 -19.07 -7.45 -0.99
CA TRP A 193 -18.33 -6.71 -1.98
C TRP A 193 -17.22 -5.88 -1.35
N ASP A 194 -15.96 -6.20 -1.61
CA ASP A 194 -14.85 -5.34 -1.22
C ASP A 194 -14.50 -4.39 -2.36
N TYR A 195 -14.04 -3.19 -2.03
CA TYR A 195 -13.45 -2.26 -2.98
C TYR A 195 -12.09 -1.78 -2.46
N LYS A 196 -11.18 -1.46 -3.40
CA LYS A 196 -9.93 -0.79 -3.09
C LYS A 196 -9.54 0.16 -4.20
N PHE A 197 -9.16 1.37 -3.82
CA PHE A 197 -8.46 2.34 -4.65
C PHE A 197 -7.18 2.76 -3.95
N GLU A 198 -6.04 2.73 -4.63
CA GLU A 198 -4.73 3.17 -4.10
C GLU A 198 -3.96 3.94 -5.19
N PHE A 199 -3.57 5.16 -4.85
CA PHE A 199 -2.79 6.04 -5.71
C PHE A 199 -1.39 6.26 -5.11
N ASP A 200 -0.36 6.20 -5.94
CA ASP A 200 1.04 6.45 -5.59
C ASP A 200 1.52 7.76 -6.23
N PHE A 201 1.68 8.80 -5.41
CA PHE A 201 2.07 10.15 -5.81
C PHE A 201 3.54 10.26 -6.21
N SER A 202 4.39 9.27 -5.86
CA SER A 202 5.77 9.22 -6.36
C SER A 202 5.86 8.50 -7.72
N ARG A 203 4.75 7.93 -8.21
CA ARG A 203 4.64 7.25 -9.49
C ARG A 203 3.88 8.17 -10.45
N GLY A 204 4.32 8.26 -11.70
CA GLY A 204 3.61 9.12 -12.65
C GLY A 204 4.33 9.28 -13.98
N ASN A 205 5.65 9.52 -13.96
CA ASN A 205 6.43 9.83 -15.16
C ASN A 205 5.67 10.73 -16.17
N GLY A 206 4.98 11.77 -15.68
CA GLY A 206 4.18 12.69 -16.47
C GLY A 206 2.70 12.32 -16.72
N SER A 207 2.23 11.12 -16.35
CA SER A 207 0.83 10.69 -16.46
C SER A 207 0.18 10.45 -15.09
N VAL A 208 -1.00 11.03 -14.88
CA VAL A 208 -1.82 10.79 -13.68
C VAL A 208 -2.21 9.32 -13.57
N GLY A 209 -2.48 8.65 -14.70
CA GLY A 209 -2.91 7.24 -14.69
C GLY A 209 -1.88 6.30 -14.08
N SER A 210 -0.59 6.57 -14.29
CA SER A 210 0.50 5.69 -13.84
C SER A 210 0.63 5.62 -12.31
N GLY A 211 0.05 6.60 -11.59
CA GLY A 211 -0.05 6.59 -10.13
C GLY A 211 -1.05 5.55 -9.59
N ILE A 212 -2.00 5.08 -10.40
CA ILE A 212 -2.99 4.08 -9.96
C ILE A 212 -2.28 2.73 -9.79
N THR A 213 -2.36 2.18 -8.58
CA THR A 213 -1.77 0.87 -8.26
C THR A 213 -2.86 -0.19 -8.09
N ASP A 214 -3.79 0.00 -7.15
CA ASP A 214 -5.00 -0.81 -7.03
C ASP A 214 -6.24 0.04 -7.38
N ALA A 215 -7.15 -0.51 -8.16
CA ALA A 215 -8.46 0.08 -8.44
C ALA A 215 -9.43 -1.04 -8.85
N PHE A 216 -9.98 -1.77 -7.88
CA PHE A 216 -10.81 -2.95 -8.15
C PHE A 216 -12.01 -3.06 -7.20
N VAL A 217 -12.99 -3.83 -7.65
CA VAL A 217 -14.07 -4.39 -6.83
C VAL A 217 -13.89 -5.90 -6.77
N ARG A 218 -14.16 -6.49 -5.60
CA ARG A 218 -14.07 -7.93 -5.35
C ARG A 218 -15.39 -8.46 -4.80
N LEU A 219 -15.93 -9.51 -5.39
CA LEU A 219 -17.04 -10.28 -4.83
C LEU A 219 -16.47 -11.45 -4.02
N ASN A 220 -16.74 -11.50 -2.72
CA ASN A 220 -16.50 -12.65 -1.86
C ASN A 220 -17.69 -13.63 -1.99
N HIS A 221 -17.57 -14.62 -2.88
CA HIS A 221 -18.64 -15.61 -3.11
C HIS A 221 -18.76 -16.59 -1.93
N THR A 222 -17.62 -16.95 -1.35
CA THR A 222 -17.51 -17.64 -0.05
C THR A 222 -16.34 -17.03 0.73
N ASP A 223 -16.08 -17.52 1.94
CA ASP A 223 -14.90 -17.11 2.71
C ASP A 223 -13.58 -17.44 1.99
N ALA A 224 -13.60 -18.48 1.16
CA ALA A 224 -12.44 -18.98 0.42
C ALA A 224 -12.37 -18.48 -1.03
N LEU A 225 -13.50 -18.34 -1.73
CA LEU A 225 -13.55 -18.02 -3.15
C LEU A 225 -13.98 -16.57 -3.38
N SER A 226 -13.16 -15.82 -4.12
CA SER A 226 -13.46 -14.45 -4.51
C SER A 226 -13.15 -14.16 -5.98
N TYR A 227 -13.88 -13.20 -6.56
CA TYR A 227 -13.70 -12.72 -7.92
C TYR A 227 -13.36 -11.23 -7.91
N LYS A 228 -12.44 -10.79 -8.76
CA LYS A 228 -12.06 -9.38 -8.91
C LYS A 228 -12.34 -8.87 -10.31
N ILE A 229 -12.67 -7.58 -10.40
CA ILE A 229 -12.70 -6.81 -11.64
C ILE A 229 -12.04 -5.44 -11.40
N GLY A 230 -11.19 -5.00 -12.33
CA GLY A 230 -10.51 -3.71 -12.27
C GLY A 230 -8.98 -3.85 -12.37
N SER A 231 -8.25 -2.87 -11.85
CA SER A 231 -6.78 -2.87 -11.79
C SER A 231 -6.28 -3.49 -10.49
N PHE A 232 -5.48 -4.56 -10.60
CA PHE A 232 -4.89 -5.27 -9.47
C PHE A 232 -3.63 -6.04 -9.92
N LYS A 233 -2.80 -6.45 -8.95
CA LYS A 233 -1.61 -7.25 -9.25
C LYS A 233 -1.94 -8.60 -9.88
N GLU A 234 -1.19 -8.98 -10.91
CA GLU A 234 -1.20 -10.34 -11.44
C GLU A 234 -0.83 -11.39 -10.36
N PRO A 235 -1.47 -12.57 -10.32
CA PRO A 235 -1.10 -13.66 -9.43
C PRO A 235 0.17 -14.36 -9.93
N PHE A 236 1.34 -13.77 -9.67
CA PHE A 236 2.63 -14.31 -10.07
C PHE A 236 3.71 -13.87 -9.07
N SER A 237 4.66 -14.77 -8.79
CA SER A 237 5.79 -14.58 -7.87
C SER A 237 5.45 -14.37 -6.39
N LEU A 238 6.27 -14.95 -5.51
CA LEU A 238 6.13 -14.83 -4.07
C LEU A 238 6.49 -13.42 -3.58
N GLU A 239 7.64 -12.90 -4.03
CA GLU A 239 8.12 -11.59 -3.63
C GLU A 239 7.28 -10.45 -4.23
N GLU A 240 6.71 -10.65 -5.42
CA GLU A 240 5.79 -9.67 -5.99
C GLU A 240 4.41 -9.72 -5.33
N ALA A 241 3.89 -10.91 -5.01
CA ALA A 241 2.64 -11.07 -4.27
C ALA A 241 2.70 -10.47 -2.85
N ALA A 242 3.89 -10.44 -2.25
CA ALA A 242 4.11 -9.73 -0.99
C ALA A 242 3.84 -8.24 -1.15
N SER A 243 3.19 -7.64 -0.14
CA SER A 243 3.10 -6.18 -0.09
C SER A 243 4.50 -5.61 0.05
N ASN A 244 4.80 -4.55 -0.70
CA ASN A 244 6.11 -3.90 -0.59
C ASN A 244 6.34 -3.22 0.78
N ARG A 245 5.34 -3.21 1.67
CA ARG A 245 5.47 -2.90 3.12
C ARG A 245 6.33 -3.93 3.86
N PHE A 246 6.31 -5.18 3.41
CA PHE A 246 6.76 -6.34 4.18
C PHE A 246 7.93 -7.09 3.53
N LEU A 247 8.57 -6.49 2.52
CA LEU A 247 9.80 -7.03 1.92
C LEU A 247 10.93 -7.04 2.95
N THR A 248 11.78 -8.06 2.91
CA THR A 248 12.96 -8.15 3.80
C THR A 248 14.01 -7.12 3.42
N PHE A 249 14.30 -6.96 2.12
CA PHE A 249 15.21 -5.94 1.58
C PHE A 249 14.43 -4.70 1.12
N ILE A 250 15.14 -3.60 0.88
CA ILE A 250 14.55 -2.33 0.43
C ILE A 250 13.96 -2.49 -0.98
N GLU A 251 14.73 -3.09 -1.88
CA GLU A 251 14.31 -3.43 -3.23
C GLU A 251 14.16 -4.95 -3.40
N ARG A 252 13.28 -5.33 -4.33
CA ARG A 252 13.12 -6.73 -4.74
C ARG A 252 14.37 -7.24 -5.45
N HIS A 253 14.40 -8.55 -5.65
CA HIS A 253 15.49 -9.22 -6.34
C HIS A 253 15.48 -8.90 -7.83
N MET A 254 16.66 -8.96 -8.47
CA MET A 254 16.83 -8.47 -9.85
C MET A 254 15.89 -9.18 -10.83
N SER A 255 15.77 -10.51 -10.70
CA SER A 255 14.89 -11.32 -11.54
C SER A 255 13.41 -10.95 -11.39
N VAL A 256 12.95 -10.64 -10.17
CA VAL A 256 11.56 -10.23 -9.91
C VAL A 256 11.28 -8.84 -10.48
N ASN A 257 12.20 -7.89 -10.27
CA ASN A 257 12.09 -6.56 -10.86
C ASN A 257 12.06 -6.62 -12.39
N SER A 258 12.91 -7.43 -13.02
CA SER A 258 13.01 -7.54 -14.47
C SER A 258 11.86 -8.32 -15.10
N PHE A 259 11.50 -9.50 -14.58
CA PHE A 259 10.52 -10.37 -15.26
C PHE A 259 9.07 -10.17 -14.79
N VAL A 260 8.86 -9.47 -13.67
CA VAL A 260 7.53 -9.27 -13.08
C VAL A 260 7.18 -7.78 -12.98
N ASP A 261 8.04 -6.95 -12.36
CA ASP A 261 7.73 -5.52 -12.15
C ASP A 261 7.92 -4.66 -13.42
N ASN A 262 8.91 -4.94 -14.27
CA ASN A 262 9.16 -4.17 -15.49
C ASN A 262 7.99 -4.25 -16.50
N PRO A 263 7.37 -5.42 -16.77
CA PRO A 263 6.08 -5.51 -17.47
C PRO A 263 4.89 -4.85 -16.75
N ASN A 264 5.12 -4.34 -15.54
CA ASN A 264 4.15 -3.79 -14.59
C ASN A 264 3.15 -4.84 -14.10
N THR A 265 3.28 -5.21 -12.83
CA THR A 265 2.40 -6.20 -12.20
C THR A 265 0.94 -5.72 -12.07
N TYR A 266 0.71 -4.40 -12.00
CA TYR A 266 -0.62 -3.82 -11.75
C TYR A 266 -1.39 -3.67 -13.06
N LYS A 267 -2.27 -4.63 -13.34
CA LYS A 267 -2.93 -4.82 -14.64
C LYS A 267 -4.44 -4.77 -14.52
N THR A 268 -5.11 -4.40 -15.60
CA THR A 268 -6.58 -4.27 -15.63
C THR A 268 -7.24 -5.53 -16.16
N GLY A 269 -8.24 -6.08 -15.48
CA GLY A 269 -8.98 -7.23 -16.01
C GLY A 269 -9.88 -7.89 -14.99
N ILE A 270 -10.00 -9.20 -15.09
CA ILE A 270 -10.76 -10.06 -14.18
C ILE A 270 -9.87 -11.11 -13.55
N GLY A 271 -10.21 -11.55 -12.34
CA GLY A 271 -9.47 -12.62 -11.68
C GLY A 271 -10.32 -13.39 -10.69
N ALA A 272 -9.89 -14.62 -10.40
CA ALA A 272 -10.46 -15.47 -9.37
C ALA A 272 -9.36 -15.84 -8.37
N ASN A 273 -9.71 -15.88 -7.09
CA ASN A 273 -8.80 -16.25 -6.01
C ASN A 273 -9.52 -17.23 -5.09
N TYR A 274 -8.91 -18.39 -4.88
CA TYR A 274 -9.32 -19.37 -3.88
C TYR A 274 -8.24 -19.44 -2.81
N ALA A 275 -8.59 -19.21 -1.55
CA ALA A 275 -7.64 -19.21 -0.44
C ALA A 275 -8.23 -19.85 0.81
N VAL A 276 -7.54 -20.86 1.30
CA VAL A 276 -7.75 -21.51 2.60
C VAL A 276 -6.43 -21.53 3.35
N THR A 277 -6.43 -21.80 4.66
CA THR A 277 -5.24 -21.70 5.51
C THR A 277 -3.97 -22.34 4.91
N ARG A 278 -4.10 -23.48 4.24
CA ARG A 278 -2.95 -24.20 3.65
C ARG A 278 -2.67 -23.88 2.18
N PHE A 279 -3.64 -23.42 1.39
CA PHE A 279 -3.49 -23.31 -0.06
C PHE A 279 -4.13 -22.04 -0.59
N GLN A 280 -3.45 -21.43 -1.57
CA GLN A 280 -3.90 -20.25 -2.28
C GLN A 280 -3.72 -20.48 -3.78
N THR A 281 -4.76 -20.19 -4.56
CA THR A 281 -4.73 -20.22 -6.02
C THR A 281 -5.28 -18.91 -6.54
N GLY A 282 -4.58 -18.31 -7.49
CA GLY A 282 -4.99 -17.11 -8.20
C GLY A 282 -4.94 -17.36 -9.70
N LEU A 283 -5.99 -16.96 -10.40
CA LEU A 283 -6.06 -16.94 -11.86
C LEU A 283 -6.50 -15.54 -12.28
N ALA A 284 -5.93 -15.02 -13.36
CA ALA A 284 -6.31 -13.74 -13.90
C ALA A 284 -6.25 -13.72 -15.43
N PHE A 285 -7.21 -13.00 -16.02
CA PHE A 285 -7.19 -12.61 -17.42
C PHE A 285 -7.19 -11.09 -17.47
N GLN A 286 -6.06 -10.50 -17.87
CA GLN A 286 -5.79 -9.09 -17.73
C GLN A 286 -5.16 -8.50 -18.99
N THR A 287 -5.31 -7.20 -19.16
CA THR A 287 -4.61 -6.38 -20.15
C THR A 287 -3.51 -5.55 -19.45
N GLU A 288 -2.81 -4.73 -20.22
CA GLU A 288 -1.77 -3.81 -19.79
C GLU A 288 -2.17 -2.87 -18.63
N PRO A 289 -1.19 -2.30 -17.92
CA PRO A 289 -1.40 -1.38 -16.79
C PRO A 289 -2.07 -0.05 -17.19
N ILE A 290 -2.71 0.64 -16.25
CA ILE A 290 -3.23 2.00 -16.48
C ILE A 290 -2.07 3.02 -16.47
N GLY A 291 -2.09 3.95 -17.43
CA GLY A 291 -1.15 5.07 -17.50
C GLY A 291 -0.08 4.89 -18.56
N ALA A 292 0.71 5.94 -18.76
CA ALA A 292 1.86 5.87 -19.64
C ALA A 292 3.02 5.16 -18.91
N TRP A 293 3.88 4.51 -19.70
CA TRP A 293 5.24 4.14 -19.33
C TRP A 293 5.47 2.74 -18.73
N SER A 294 5.99 1.86 -19.57
CA SER A 294 7.12 0.99 -19.26
C SER A 294 7.84 0.65 -20.56
N ALA A 295 9.08 0.18 -20.46
CA ALA A 295 9.79 -0.45 -21.57
C ALA A 295 9.05 -1.68 -22.13
N ALA A 296 8.00 -2.14 -21.44
CA ALA A 296 7.16 -3.28 -21.79
C ALA A 296 5.74 -2.91 -22.26
N SER A 297 5.41 -1.63 -22.42
CA SER A 297 4.08 -1.19 -22.88
C SER A 297 3.97 -1.20 -24.40
N THR A 298 2.94 -1.83 -24.94
CA THR A 298 2.79 -1.99 -26.39
C THR A 298 1.97 -0.88 -27.05
N SER A 299 1.19 -0.13 -26.26
CA SER A 299 0.45 1.03 -26.74
C SER A 299 1.39 2.18 -27.14
N VAL A 300 1.15 2.80 -28.30
CA VAL A 300 1.98 3.91 -28.85
C VAL A 300 1.46 5.33 -28.55
N ASN A 301 0.33 5.49 -27.86
CA ASN A 301 -0.21 6.83 -27.62
C ASN A 301 0.43 7.52 -26.40
N ALA A 302 0.49 8.86 -26.43
CA ALA A 302 1.09 9.68 -25.37
C ALA A 302 0.30 9.65 -24.04
N ASN A 303 -0.98 9.26 -24.07
CA ASN A 303 -1.83 9.12 -22.89
C ASN A 303 -1.67 7.74 -22.21
N GLY A 304 -0.82 6.86 -22.77
CA GLY A 304 -0.57 5.52 -22.30
C GLY A 304 -1.73 4.54 -22.51
N ASN A 305 -1.72 3.49 -21.70
CA ASN A 305 -2.62 2.37 -21.81
C ASN A 305 -3.99 2.66 -21.14
N GLN A 306 -4.59 3.80 -21.51
CA GLN A 306 -5.95 4.21 -21.17
C GLN A 306 -6.93 4.01 -22.33
N SER A 307 -6.51 3.27 -23.37
CA SER A 307 -7.30 2.97 -24.58
C SER A 307 -8.16 4.14 -25.07
N ARG A 308 -7.56 5.32 -25.22
CA ARG A 308 -8.12 6.45 -25.97
C ARG A 308 -7.45 6.44 -27.35
N ASN A 309 -7.90 5.51 -28.20
CA ASN A 309 -7.21 5.06 -29.40
C ASN A 309 -7.13 6.13 -30.51
N ASN A 310 -6.00 6.83 -30.58
CA ASN A 310 -5.59 7.66 -31.73
C ASN A 310 -4.68 6.85 -32.66
N GLY A 311 -5.17 5.71 -33.18
CA GLY A 311 -4.40 4.80 -34.04
C GLY A 311 -3.39 3.91 -33.31
N SER A 312 -3.51 3.77 -31.98
CA SER A 312 -2.49 3.16 -31.13
C SER A 312 -2.56 1.65 -30.94
N GLY A 313 -3.22 0.93 -31.85
CA GLY A 313 -3.42 -0.52 -31.79
C GLY A 313 -4.19 -1.03 -30.55
N ASP A 314 -4.42 -2.35 -30.53
CA ASP A 314 -4.99 -3.06 -29.38
C ASP A 314 -3.93 -3.30 -28.31
N THR A 315 -4.36 -3.32 -27.06
CA THR A 315 -3.54 -3.65 -25.88
C THR A 315 -3.22 -5.14 -25.83
N GLY A 316 -2.03 -5.51 -25.35
CA GLY A 316 -1.70 -6.91 -25.08
C GLY A 316 -2.62 -7.55 -24.04
N TRP A 317 -2.95 -8.83 -24.23
CA TRP A 317 -3.75 -9.63 -23.31
C TRP A 317 -2.94 -10.73 -22.66
N GLN A 318 -3.26 -11.04 -21.41
CA GLN A 318 -2.57 -12.04 -20.61
C GLN A 318 -3.55 -13.00 -19.93
N GLY A 319 -3.23 -14.29 -19.98
CA GLY A 319 -3.74 -15.30 -19.05
C GLY A 319 -2.62 -15.75 -18.11
N ILE A 320 -2.85 -15.68 -16.81
CA ILE A 320 -1.81 -15.97 -15.81
C ILE A 320 -2.39 -16.60 -14.54
N GLY A 321 -1.60 -17.45 -13.89
CA GLY A 321 -2.00 -18.10 -12.66
C GLY A 321 -0.83 -18.44 -11.75
N ARG A 322 -1.17 -18.60 -10.47
CA ARG A 322 -0.28 -19.06 -9.40
C ARG A 322 -1.03 -20.00 -8.47
N ILE A 323 -0.39 -21.11 -8.15
CA ILE A 323 -0.82 -22.05 -7.12
C ILE A 323 0.29 -22.08 -6.08
N SER A 324 -0.06 -21.82 -4.83
CA SER A 324 0.87 -21.82 -3.71
C SER A 324 0.25 -22.40 -2.45
N GLY A 325 1.07 -22.82 -1.51
CA GLY A 325 0.57 -23.36 -0.26
C GLY A 325 1.66 -23.79 0.69
N ARG A 326 1.24 -24.21 1.88
CA ARG A 326 2.09 -24.61 3.00
C ARG A 326 1.92 -26.12 3.30
N PRO A 327 2.47 -27.03 2.46
CA PRO A 327 2.28 -28.47 2.63
C PRO A 327 2.78 -28.97 3.99
N TRP A 328 3.93 -28.49 4.44
CA TRP A 328 4.35 -28.64 5.84
C TRP A 328 4.00 -27.38 6.62
N MET A 329 3.26 -27.53 7.71
CA MET A 329 2.86 -26.47 8.62
C MET A 329 2.48 -27.09 9.96
N GLU A 330 3.21 -26.73 11.01
CA GLU A 330 2.85 -27.03 12.41
C GLU A 330 1.94 -25.94 12.96
N ASP A 331 2.30 -24.68 12.72
CA ASP A 331 1.57 -23.48 13.12
C ASP A 331 1.93 -22.30 12.20
N GLU A 332 1.42 -21.09 12.49
CA GLU A 332 1.66 -19.88 11.68
C GLU A 332 3.12 -19.38 11.69
N THR A 333 3.97 -19.93 12.55
CA THR A 333 5.40 -19.59 12.69
C THR A 333 6.34 -20.72 12.24
N LYS A 334 5.79 -21.87 11.84
CA LYS A 334 6.55 -23.03 11.38
C LYS A 334 5.90 -23.66 10.16
N PHE A 335 6.39 -23.31 8.99
CA PHE A 335 5.85 -23.79 7.73
C PHE A 335 6.88 -23.80 6.60
N LEU A 336 6.59 -24.62 5.59
CA LEU A 336 7.26 -24.60 4.29
C LEU A 336 6.21 -24.23 3.28
N HIS A 337 6.35 -23.04 2.70
CA HIS A 337 5.61 -22.59 1.55
C HIS A 337 6.28 -23.08 0.27
N VAL A 338 5.48 -23.55 -0.69
CA VAL A 338 5.90 -23.84 -2.05
C VAL A 338 4.87 -23.27 -3.01
N GLY A 339 5.31 -22.89 -4.20
CA GLY A 339 4.41 -22.39 -5.23
C GLY A 339 5.00 -22.48 -6.63
N ILE A 340 4.08 -22.45 -7.59
CA ILE A 340 4.38 -22.36 -9.02
C ILE A 340 3.50 -21.30 -9.65
N SER A 341 4.05 -20.57 -10.61
CA SER A 341 3.33 -19.57 -11.40
C SER A 341 3.59 -19.79 -12.88
N ALA A 342 2.58 -19.56 -13.71
CA ALA A 342 2.71 -19.63 -15.16
C ALA A 342 1.76 -18.64 -15.84
N GLY A 343 2.17 -18.06 -16.97
CA GLY A 343 1.28 -17.22 -17.77
C GLY A 343 1.80 -16.94 -19.16
N HIS A 344 0.88 -16.59 -20.04
CA HIS A 344 1.11 -16.21 -21.43
C HIS A 344 0.64 -14.77 -21.62
N THR A 345 1.47 -13.93 -22.23
CA THR A 345 1.10 -12.55 -22.59
C THR A 345 1.31 -12.32 -24.08
N ALA A 346 0.25 -11.94 -24.78
CA ALA A 346 0.34 -11.43 -26.14
C ALA A 346 0.91 -10.01 -26.14
N VAL A 347 1.78 -9.74 -27.12
CA VAL A 347 2.46 -8.47 -27.31
C VAL A 347 2.11 -7.95 -28.70
N ASN A 348 1.68 -6.69 -28.78
CA ASN A 348 1.35 -6.08 -30.06
C ASN A 348 2.52 -5.23 -30.57
N THR A 349 3.21 -5.71 -31.59
CA THR A 349 4.21 -4.90 -32.30
C THR A 349 3.49 -4.04 -33.35
N GLN A 350 3.71 -2.72 -33.33
CA GLN A 350 2.97 -1.80 -34.19
C GLN A 350 3.79 -1.36 -35.39
N TYR A 351 3.14 -1.35 -36.55
CA TYR A 351 3.73 -0.93 -37.83
C TYR A 351 2.88 0.16 -38.49
N ARG A 352 3.54 1.07 -39.20
CA ARG A 352 2.89 2.07 -40.04
C ARG A 352 2.39 1.43 -41.33
N ALA A 353 1.56 2.16 -42.08
CA ALA A 353 1.03 1.70 -43.35
C ALA A 353 2.11 1.40 -44.41
N ASP A 354 3.28 2.04 -44.30
CA ASP A 354 4.46 1.79 -45.16
C ASP A 354 5.29 0.57 -44.72
N GLY A 355 4.90 -0.12 -43.65
CA GLY A 355 5.58 -1.28 -43.10
C GLY A 355 6.74 -0.96 -42.16
N THR A 356 7.06 0.31 -41.91
CA THR A 356 8.06 0.70 -40.90
C THR A 356 7.53 0.51 -39.49
N MET A 357 8.37 0.05 -38.57
CA MET A 357 7.96 -0.19 -37.18
C MET A 357 7.72 1.14 -36.45
N VAL A 358 6.65 1.22 -35.68
CA VAL A 358 6.40 2.36 -34.77
C VAL A 358 7.37 2.24 -33.60
N GLY A 359 8.03 3.35 -33.25
CA GLY A 359 9.06 3.32 -32.21
C GLY A 359 10.30 2.53 -32.60
N GLU A 360 10.54 2.27 -33.89
CA GLU A 360 11.77 1.62 -34.38
C GLU A 360 13.01 2.32 -33.80
N GLY A 361 13.90 1.52 -33.21
CA GLY A 361 15.03 2.07 -32.47
C GLY A 361 14.59 2.87 -31.24
N SER A 362 13.68 2.35 -30.43
CA SER A 362 13.43 2.79 -29.04
C SER A 362 13.77 1.63 -28.10
N ASN A 363 14.19 1.87 -26.85
CA ASN A 363 14.50 0.81 -25.86
C ASN A 363 13.25 0.11 -25.29
N GLY A 364 12.41 -0.45 -26.17
CA GLY A 364 11.07 -0.92 -25.83
C GLY A 364 10.08 0.24 -25.67
N GLY A 365 8.80 -0.11 -25.49
CA GLY A 365 7.72 0.88 -25.46
C GLY A 365 7.34 1.38 -26.87
N GLY A 366 6.06 1.63 -27.10
CA GLY A 366 5.63 2.33 -28.32
C GLY A 366 5.86 1.54 -29.61
N GLY A 367 5.50 0.25 -29.60
CA GLY A 367 5.52 -0.63 -30.77
C GLY A 367 6.32 -1.90 -30.58
N GLY A 368 6.98 -2.09 -29.44
CA GLY A 368 7.66 -3.33 -29.02
C GLY A 368 7.90 -3.34 -27.51
N MET A 369 8.79 -4.20 -27.02
CA MET A 369 9.15 -4.23 -25.59
C MET A 369 10.60 -4.61 -25.33
N SER A 370 11.11 -4.29 -24.13
CA SER A 370 12.41 -4.74 -23.63
C SER A 370 12.36 -5.17 -22.17
N PHE A 371 13.33 -6.00 -21.78
CA PHE A 371 13.61 -6.35 -20.39
C PHE A 371 14.85 -5.61 -19.91
N VAL A 372 14.75 -5.02 -18.72
CA VAL A 372 15.84 -4.24 -18.11
C VAL A 372 16.07 -4.67 -16.66
N ALA A 373 17.29 -4.54 -16.19
CA ALA A 373 17.66 -4.80 -14.80
C ALA A 373 18.56 -3.68 -14.26
N PHE A 374 18.39 -3.39 -12.97
CA PHE A 374 19.20 -2.44 -12.21
C PHE A 374 19.61 -3.10 -10.89
N PRO A 375 20.70 -2.65 -10.26
CA PRO A 375 21.33 -3.38 -9.16
C PRO A 375 20.61 -3.11 -7.83
N GLY A 376 19.32 -3.46 -7.68
CA GLY A 376 18.62 -3.38 -6.39
C GLY A 376 18.58 -1.98 -5.75
N THR A 377 18.75 -0.93 -6.56
CA THR A 377 18.75 0.48 -6.18
C THR A 377 17.46 1.17 -6.59
N ASN A 378 17.13 2.31 -5.95
CA ASN A 378 15.93 3.07 -6.30
C ASN A 378 16.10 4.59 -6.37
N VAL A 379 17.18 5.15 -5.82
CA VAL A 379 17.51 6.56 -6.07
C VAL A 379 17.97 6.73 -7.51
N ASP A 380 18.91 5.87 -7.93
CA ASP A 380 19.27 5.70 -9.33
C ASP A 380 18.80 4.31 -9.82
N ARG A 381 17.96 4.32 -10.85
CA ARG A 381 17.44 3.11 -11.53
C ARG A 381 18.04 2.97 -12.94
N SER A 382 19.29 3.38 -13.11
CA SER A 382 20.04 3.16 -14.33
C SER A 382 20.05 1.66 -14.66
N ASN A 383 19.61 1.34 -15.87
CA ASN A 383 19.59 -0.03 -16.37
C ASN A 383 21.02 -0.47 -16.62
N VAL A 384 21.51 -1.39 -15.80
CA VAL A 384 22.81 -2.05 -15.95
C VAL A 384 22.72 -3.13 -17.01
N LEU A 385 21.59 -3.83 -17.08
CA LEU A 385 21.29 -4.83 -18.10
C LEU A 385 20.06 -4.38 -18.91
N ASN A 386 20.07 -4.66 -20.22
CA ASN A 386 19.00 -4.25 -21.13
C ASN A 386 19.02 -5.13 -22.38
N THR A 387 17.89 -5.79 -22.70
CA THR A 387 17.77 -6.63 -23.90
C THR A 387 17.80 -5.86 -25.22
N GLY A 388 17.64 -4.54 -25.17
CA GLY A 388 17.19 -3.76 -26.33
C GLY A 388 15.73 -4.06 -26.66
N ASN A 389 15.18 -3.38 -27.65
CA ASN A 389 13.86 -3.71 -28.17
C ASN A 389 13.86 -5.12 -28.75
N LEU A 390 12.91 -5.92 -28.31
CA LEU A 390 12.66 -7.26 -28.82
C LEU A 390 11.90 -7.23 -30.17
N SER A 391 11.55 -6.06 -30.69
CA SER A 391 11.09 -5.88 -32.06
C SER A 391 11.99 -4.88 -32.80
N THR A 392 12.42 -5.21 -34.01
CA THR A 392 13.36 -4.45 -34.84
C THR A 392 13.11 -4.67 -36.33
N GLY A 393 13.23 -3.63 -37.14
CA GLY A 393 13.15 -3.73 -38.60
C GLY A 393 11.73 -3.57 -39.14
N ALA A 394 11.64 -3.16 -40.40
CA ALA A 394 10.39 -3.05 -41.15
C ALA A 394 9.81 -4.43 -41.53
N LEU A 395 8.51 -4.50 -41.84
CA LEU A 395 7.84 -5.76 -42.21
C LEU A 395 8.46 -6.45 -43.43
N ASN A 396 9.02 -5.70 -44.37
CA ASN A 396 9.67 -6.26 -45.55
C ASN A 396 11.15 -6.62 -45.34
N ASP A 397 11.72 -6.34 -44.15
CA ASP A 397 13.10 -6.71 -43.83
C ASP A 397 13.17 -8.22 -43.50
N PRO A 398 13.94 -9.02 -44.27
CA PRO A 398 14.10 -10.44 -43.99
C PRO A 398 14.83 -10.73 -42.67
N ASN A 399 15.57 -9.76 -42.11
CA ASN A 399 16.28 -9.88 -40.85
C ASN A 399 15.51 -9.27 -39.66
N ARG A 400 14.24 -8.89 -39.87
CA ARG A 400 13.42 -8.31 -38.81
C ARG A 400 13.25 -9.30 -37.65
N ARG A 401 13.12 -8.74 -36.45
CA ARG A 401 12.67 -9.44 -35.26
C ARG A 401 11.38 -8.82 -34.79
N GLU A 402 10.45 -9.65 -34.36
CA GLU A 402 9.13 -9.19 -33.93
C GLU A 402 8.67 -10.07 -32.79
N ILE A 403 8.61 -9.51 -31.58
CA ILE A 403 7.98 -10.22 -30.46
C ILE A 403 6.46 -10.18 -30.63
N SER A 404 5.86 -11.35 -30.50
CA SER A 404 4.41 -11.59 -30.60
C SER A 404 3.80 -12.00 -29.25
N SER A 405 4.59 -12.65 -28.40
CA SER A 405 4.20 -13.01 -27.04
C SER A 405 5.41 -13.35 -26.17
N TYR A 406 5.17 -13.47 -24.87
CA TYR A 406 6.13 -14.07 -23.94
C TYR A 406 5.41 -14.96 -22.92
N ASP A 407 6.06 -16.06 -22.55
CA ASP A 407 5.58 -16.99 -21.52
C ASP A 407 6.44 -16.86 -20.27
N ARG A 408 5.83 -16.74 -19.10
CA ARG A 408 6.53 -16.65 -17.82
C ARG A 408 6.25 -17.86 -16.97
N TYR A 409 7.30 -18.37 -16.34
CA TYR A 409 7.25 -19.48 -15.40
C TYR A 409 8.00 -19.08 -14.13
N GLY A 410 7.45 -19.46 -12.98
CA GLY A 410 8.04 -19.22 -11.67
C GLY A 410 7.90 -20.44 -10.76
N ALA A 411 8.95 -20.72 -10.01
CA ALA A 411 8.94 -21.71 -8.93
C ALA A 411 9.50 -21.06 -7.66
N GLU A 412 8.77 -21.17 -6.56
CA GLU A 412 9.04 -20.44 -5.32
C GLU A 412 9.00 -21.38 -4.11
N ALA A 413 9.86 -21.11 -3.13
CA ALA A 413 9.87 -21.80 -1.84
C ALA A 413 10.17 -20.80 -0.72
N TRP A 414 9.51 -20.99 0.42
CA TRP A 414 9.75 -20.18 1.61
C TRP A 414 9.56 -20.98 2.88
N PHE A 415 10.66 -21.25 3.56
CA PHE A 415 10.71 -21.95 4.83
C PHE A 415 10.76 -20.94 5.98
N VAL A 416 9.91 -21.15 6.98
CA VAL A 416 9.87 -20.36 8.22
C VAL A 416 9.87 -21.33 9.40
N HIS A 417 10.75 -21.11 10.36
CA HIS A 417 10.82 -21.86 11.60
C HIS A 417 11.16 -20.94 12.77
N GLY A 418 10.12 -20.32 13.33
CA GLY A 418 10.23 -19.28 14.35
C GLY A 418 11.03 -18.08 13.82
N PRO A 419 12.14 -17.68 14.49
CA PRO A 419 12.93 -16.52 14.06
C PRO A 419 13.69 -16.71 12.76
N PHE A 420 13.93 -17.95 12.33
CA PHE A 420 14.64 -18.24 11.10
C PHE A 420 13.69 -18.32 9.90
N SER A 421 14.11 -17.76 8.77
CA SER A 421 13.41 -17.81 7.50
C SER A 421 14.40 -17.99 6.34
N ALA A 422 14.03 -18.77 5.33
CA ALA A 422 14.77 -18.91 4.07
C ALA A 422 13.81 -18.89 2.89
N GLN A 423 14.05 -18.03 1.90
CA GLN A 423 13.19 -17.85 0.73
C GLN A 423 14.02 -17.93 -0.54
N ALA A 424 13.47 -18.57 -1.58
CA ALA A 424 14.07 -18.62 -2.91
C ALA A 424 13.00 -18.62 -4.01
N GLU A 425 13.36 -18.07 -5.16
CA GLU A 425 12.52 -18.09 -6.36
C GLU A 425 13.37 -18.24 -7.62
N PHE A 426 12.91 -19.06 -8.56
CA PHE A 426 13.46 -19.18 -9.91
C PHE A 426 12.41 -18.69 -10.92
N LEU A 427 12.83 -17.87 -11.87
CA LEU A 427 11.99 -17.27 -12.90
C LEU A 427 12.58 -17.51 -14.29
N ARG A 428 11.70 -17.80 -15.25
CA ARG A 428 12.03 -17.92 -16.67
C ARG A 428 11.00 -17.20 -17.52
N THR A 429 11.46 -16.46 -18.52
CA THR A 429 10.62 -15.79 -19.53
C THR A 429 11.02 -16.26 -20.93
N ASN A 430 10.17 -17.00 -21.62
CA ASN A 430 10.37 -17.38 -23.02
C ASN A 430 9.88 -16.26 -23.94
N ILE A 431 10.64 -15.95 -24.99
CA ILE A 431 10.32 -14.91 -25.96
C ILE A 431 9.89 -15.57 -27.27
N ASN A 432 8.72 -15.20 -27.79
CA ASN A 432 8.13 -15.83 -28.96
C ASN A 432 7.83 -14.82 -30.06
N GLY A 433 8.13 -15.16 -31.32
CA GLY A 433 7.75 -14.38 -32.48
C GLY A 433 8.66 -14.60 -33.69
N VAL A 434 8.68 -13.64 -34.61
CA VAL A 434 9.52 -13.73 -35.81
C VAL A 434 10.97 -13.43 -35.43
N GLY A 435 11.89 -14.26 -35.91
CA GLY A 435 13.32 -14.13 -35.59
C GLY A 435 13.69 -14.63 -34.19
N TYR A 436 12.79 -15.37 -33.53
CA TYR A 436 13.01 -16.07 -32.27
C TYR A 436 12.80 -17.58 -32.45
N ASP A 437 13.75 -18.37 -31.97
CA ASP A 437 13.76 -19.84 -32.01
C ASP A 437 14.18 -20.41 -30.63
N GLY A 438 13.31 -20.22 -29.63
CA GLY A 438 13.48 -20.77 -28.28
C GLY A 438 14.27 -19.89 -27.30
N GLU A 439 14.49 -18.61 -27.62
CA GLU A 439 15.11 -17.65 -26.70
C GLU A 439 14.32 -17.52 -25.40
N HIS A 440 15.08 -17.40 -24.31
CA HIS A 440 14.52 -17.26 -22.97
C HIS A 440 15.48 -16.51 -22.05
N LEU A 441 14.91 -15.77 -21.10
CA LEU A 441 15.61 -15.06 -20.04
C LEU A 441 15.40 -15.81 -18.72
N THR A 442 16.42 -15.87 -17.87
CA THR A 442 16.32 -16.60 -16.59
C THR A 442 16.92 -15.80 -15.45
N GLY A 443 16.45 -16.09 -14.25
CA GLY A 443 17.03 -15.50 -13.05
C GLY A 443 16.47 -16.15 -11.81
N TYR A 444 17.24 -16.11 -10.74
CA TYR A 444 16.84 -16.66 -9.46
C TYR A 444 17.42 -15.84 -8.33
N TYR A 445 16.81 -15.98 -7.16
CA TYR A 445 17.37 -15.46 -5.95
C TYR A 445 17.16 -16.42 -4.79
N GLY A 446 17.97 -16.24 -3.75
CA GLY A 446 17.79 -16.89 -2.48
C GLY A 446 18.28 -15.99 -1.35
N PHE A 447 17.57 -15.98 -0.22
CA PHE A 447 18.03 -15.31 0.98
C PHE A 447 17.61 -16.03 2.25
N VAL A 448 18.35 -15.76 3.31
CA VAL A 448 18.00 -16.14 4.67
C VAL A 448 17.81 -14.90 5.53
N SER A 449 16.94 -14.99 6.54
CA SER A 449 16.81 -13.96 7.56
C SER A 449 16.57 -14.55 8.94
N TYR A 450 16.95 -13.79 9.96
CA TYR A 450 16.82 -14.18 11.36
C TYR A 450 16.40 -13.00 12.24
N PHE A 451 15.33 -13.18 13.01
CA PHE A 451 14.92 -12.22 14.04
C PHE A 451 15.71 -12.44 15.33
N LEU A 452 16.58 -11.48 15.67
CA LEU A 452 17.38 -11.51 16.90
C LEU A 452 16.52 -11.43 18.17
N THR A 453 15.32 -10.87 18.04
CA THR A 453 14.35 -10.61 19.12
C THR A 453 13.27 -11.69 19.25
N GLY A 454 13.32 -12.73 18.41
CA GLY A 454 12.48 -13.92 18.53
C GLY A 454 11.13 -13.88 17.80
N GLU A 455 10.81 -12.80 17.08
CA GLU A 455 9.63 -12.75 16.18
C GLU A 455 9.74 -13.78 15.06
N SER A 456 8.62 -14.14 14.45
CA SER A 456 8.58 -14.96 13.24
C SER A 456 8.07 -14.14 12.07
N LYS A 457 8.41 -14.56 10.85
CA LYS A 457 7.73 -14.06 9.65
C LYS A 457 6.23 -14.36 9.71
N ALA A 458 5.43 -13.43 9.21
CA ALA A 458 3.98 -13.55 9.14
C ALA A 458 3.52 -13.85 7.71
N TYR A 459 2.41 -14.59 7.57
CA TYR A 459 1.86 -15.05 6.29
C TYR A 459 0.48 -14.42 6.03
N HIS A 460 0.21 -14.04 4.77
CA HIS A 460 -1.08 -13.52 4.32
C HIS A 460 -1.75 -14.54 3.40
N VAL A 461 -2.67 -15.33 3.96
CA VAL A 461 -3.29 -16.49 3.28
C VAL A 461 -3.88 -16.16 1.92
N ARG A 462 -4.66 -15.07 1.80
CA ARG A 462 -5.29 -14.68 0.51
C ARG A 462 -4.31 -14.31 -0.60
N ASN A 463 -3.09 -13.87 -0.24
CA ASN A 463 -2.04 -13.52 -1.20
C ASN A 463 -1.00 -14.63 -1.35
N GLY A 464 -0.97 -15.58 -0.42
CA GLY A 464 0.06 -16.59 -0.34
C GLY A 464 1.47 -16.01 -0.19
N ALA A 465 1.65 -14.97 0.64
CA ALA A 465 2.90 -14.20 0.69
C ALA A 465 3.14 -13.57 2.07
N ALA A 466 4.28 -12.89 2.23
CA ALA A 466 4.66 -12.23 3.48
C ALA A 466 3.67 -11.14 3.95
N ASN A 467 3.51 -11.04 5.26
CA ASN A 467 2.58 -10.14 5.94
C ASN A 467 3.27 -9.26 6.99
N ARG A 468 2.51 -8.35 7.60
CA ARG A 468 2.96 -7.41 8.62
C ARG A 468 3.61 -8.13 9.81
N ILE A 469 4.79 -7.64 10.18
CA ILE A 469 5.47 -8.03 11.41
C ILE A 469 4.92 -7.21 12.56
N ARG A 470 4.53 -7.87 13.64
CA ARG A 470 4.14 -7.24 14.90
C ARG A 470 5.20 -7.56 15.94
N PRO A 471 6.01 -6.58 16.39
CA PRO A 471 7.04 -6.82 17.39
C PRO A 471 6.45 -7.39 18.67
N ASN A 472 7.11 -8.39 19.27
CA ASN A 472 6.67 -9.00 20.53
C ASN A 472 6.68 -7.98 21.68
N ARG A 473 7.66 -7.07 21.64
CA ARG A 473 7.81 -5.94 22.56
C ARG A 473 8.03 -4.65 21.77
N PRO A 474 6.95 -3.93 21.41
CA PRO A 474 7.05 -2.66 20.68
C PRO A 474 7.97 -1.66 21.39
N PHE A 475 8.60 -0.77 20.62
CA PHE A 475 9.55 0.21 21.11
C PHE A 475 8.92 1.15 22.14
N GLN A 476 9.63 1.42 23.24
CA GLN A 476 9.21 2.31 24.31
C GLN A 476 10.42 3.13 24.80
N TRP A 477 10.38 4.45 24.68
CA TRP A 477 11.47 5.35 25.12
C TRP A 477 11.91 5.13 26.58
N ASN A 478 10.93 4.91 27.47
CA ASN A 478 11.16 4.70 28.91
C ASN A 478 10.78 3.27 29.34
N GLY A 479 10.77 2.32 28.42
CA GLY A 479 10.35 0.94 28.67
C GLY A 479 11.41 -0.09 28.26
N SER A 480 11.07 -1.37 28.39
CA SER A 480 11.99 -2.47 28.04
C SER A 480 11.88 -2.93 26.59
N GLY A 481 10.90 -2.43 25.84
CA GLY A 481 10.68 -2.81 24.45
C GLY A 481 11.57 -2.02 23.49
N TRP A 482 12.27 -2.74 22.63
CA TRP A 482 13.12 -2.16 21.57
C TRP A 482 12.54 -2.37 20.17
N GLY A 483 11.36 -2.98 20.04
CA GLY A 483 10.86 -3.47 18.76
C GLY A 483 11.53 -4.77 18.34
N ALA A 484 11.42 -5.11 17.06
CA ALA A 484 12.04 -6.31 16.48
C ALA A 484 13.28 -5.97 15.65
N PHE A 485 14.33 -6.80 15.75
CA PHE A 485 15.53 -6.69 14.92
C PHE A 485 15.68 -7.92 14.05
N GLU A 486 15.90 -7.71 12.76
CA GLU A 486 16.12 -8.78 11.79
C GLU A 486 17.40 -8.52 10.98
N LEU A 487 18.20 -9.57 10.81
CA LEU A 487 19.31 -9.62 9.89
C LEU A 487 18.95 -10.49 8.69
N ALA A 488 19.45 -10.13 7.51
CA ALA A 488 19.25 -10.89 6.29
C ALA A 488 20.51 -10.88 5.41
N ALA A 489 20.71 -11.97 4.67
CA ALA A 489 21.74 -12.08 3.64
C ALA A 489 21.15 -12.81 2.44
N GLY A 490 21.43 -12.34 1.23
CA GLY A 490 20.85 -12.87 0.00
C GLY A 490 21.80 -12.79 -1.19
N TYR A 491 21.43 -13.56 -2.21
CA TYR A 491 22.11 -13.66 -3.50
C TYR A 491 21.08 -13.54 -4.62
N ASP A 492 21.47 -12.84 -5.68
CA ASP A 492 20.71 -12.67 -6.92
C ASP A 492 21.53 -13.13 -8.10
N TYR A 493 20.86 -13.71 -9.09
CA TYR A 493 21.42 -13.97 -10.41
C TYR A 493 20.36 -13.70 -11.48
N ILE A 494 20.78 -13.08 -12.58
CA ILE A 494 19.94 -12.86 -13.76
C ILE A 494 20.78 -12.99 -15.03
N ASP A 495 20.25 -13.71 -16.01
CA ASP A 495 20.82 -13.86 -17.35
C ASP A 495 19.78 -13.53 -18.42
N MET A 496 20.06 -12.48 -19.18
CA MET A 496 19.24 -12.01 -20.28
C MET A 496 19.93 -12.21 -21.64
N ASN A 497 20.92 -13.10 -21.72
CA ASN A 497 21.55 -13.53 -22.98
C ASN A 497 20.95 -14.86 -23.46
N SER A 498 20.40 -14.89 -24.67
CA SER A 498 19.85 -16.11 -25.26
C SER A 498 19.73 -15.97 -26.77
N GLY A 499 20.21 -16.94 -27.56
CA GLY A 499 20.08 -16.93 -29.02
C GLY A 499 20.54 -15.62 -29.66
N VAL A 500 19.63 -14.82 -30.21
CA VAL A 500 19.88 -13.47 -30.76
C VAL A 500 19.88 -12.33 -29.72
N ILE A 501 19.33 -12.54 -28.52
CA ILE A 501 19.21 -11.53 -27.46
C ILE A 501 20.55 -11.31 -26.76
N ARG A 502 20.89 -10.02 -26.54
CA ARG A 502 22.19 -9.57 -26.00
C ARG A 502 21.98 -8.68 -24.76
N GLY A 503 21.20 -9.17 -23.80
CA GLY A 503 20.75 -8.39 -22.65
C GLY A 503 21.74 -8.24 -21.50
N GLY A 504 22.78 -9.08 -21.47
CA GLY A 504 23.75 -9.15 -20.39
C GLY A 504 23.31 -10.06 -19.24
N ARG A 505 24.24 -10.30 -18.31
CA ARG A 505 24.08 -11.13 -17.12
C ARG A 505 24.69 -10.43 -15.92
N ALA A 506 24.11 -10.62 -14.74
CA ALA A 506 24.73 -10.17 -13.50
C ALA A 506 24.36 -11.03 -12.30
N ASP A 507 25.22 -11.01 -11.28
CA ASP A 507 24.92 -11.49 -9.94
C ASP A 507 25.39 -10.54 -8.84
N MET A 508 24.77 -10.68 -7.68
CA MET A 508 24.89 -9.73 -6.59
C MET A 508 24.70 -10.43 -5.25
N VAL A 509 25.43 -9.95 -4.23
CA VAL A 509 25.13 -10.24 -2.83
C VAL A 509 24.55 -9.02 -2.13
N ARG A 510 23.62 -9.27 -1.21
CA ARG A 510 22.97 -8.25 -0.40
C ARG A 510 22.93 -8.63 1.07
N PHE A 511 23.17 -7.64 1.92
CA PHE A 511 23.04 -7.75 3.37
C PHE A 511 22.04 -6.73 3.86
N GLY A 512 21.17 -7.12 4.80
CA GLY A 512 20.09 -6.29 5.30
C GLY A 512 20.02 -6.31 6.81
N PHE A 513 19.84 -5.12 7.40
CA PHE A 513 19.40 -4.92 8.76
C PHE A 513 18.02 -4.25 8.72
N ASN A 514 17.08 -4.80 9.48
CA ASN A 514 15.74 -4.27 9.63
C ASN A 514 15.44 -4.03 11.11
N TRP A 515 14.89 -2.86 11.42
CA TRP A 515 14.35 -2.55 12.73
C TRP A 515 12.87 -2.23 12.62
N TYR A 516 12.05 -2.93 13.39
CA TYR A 516 10.60 -2.76 13.48
C TYR A 516 10.25 -2.22 14.87
N PRO A 517 10.34 -0.90 15.12
CA PRO A 517 9.96 -0.34 16.41
C PRO A 517 8.48 -0.58 16.73
N HIS A 518 7.60 -0.50 15.72
CA HIS A 518 6.17 -0.77 15.82
C HIS A 518 5.69 -1.51 14.58
N SER A 519 4.44 -1.98 14.59
CA SER A 519 3.80 -2.64 13.43
C SER A 519 3.68 -1.75 12.19
N ASN A 520 3.77 -0.43 12.36
CA ASN A 520 3.53 0.60 11.34
C ASN A 520 4.80 1.34 10.91
N VAL A 521 5.93 1.07 11.58
CA VAL A 521 7.18 1.78 11.34
C VAL A 521 8.28 0.73 11.15
N LYS A 522 9.00 0.84 10.05
CA LYS A 522 10.16 0.01 9.73
C LYS A 522 11.32 0.87 9.27
N PHE A 523 12.49 0.65 9.83
CA PHE A 523 13.76 1.13 9.29
C PHE A 523 14.52 -0.01 8.63
N GLN A 524 15.14 0.27 7.49
CA GLN A 524 15.97 -0.68 6.76
C GLN A 524 17.30 -0.03 6.42
N ALA A 525 18.37 -0.80 6.57
CA ALA A 525 19.71 -0.48 6.08
C ALA A 525 20.23 -1.67 5.29
N ASN A 526 20.60 -1.48 4.02
CA ASN A 526 21.08 -2.56 3.15
C ASN A 526 22.44 -2.20 2.57
N VAL A 527 23.32 -3.18 2.42
CA VAL A 527 24.53 -3.10 1.61
C VAL A 527 24.37 -4.08 0.46
N ILE A 528 24.67 -3.63 -0.75
CA ILE A 528 24.71 -4.48 -1.95
C ILE A 528 26.10 -4.40 -2.58
N HIS A 529 26.50 -5.49 -3.23
CA HIS A 529 27.71 -5.56 -4.01
C HIS A 529 27.47 -6.45 -5.24
N MET A 530 27.74 -5.91 -6.42
CA MET A 530 27.73 -6.67 -7.67
C MET A 530 28.98 -7.53 -7.73
N LEU A 531 28.81 -8.83 -8.00
CA LEU A 531 29.91 -9.79 -8.03
C LEU A 531 30.45 -9.98 -9.45
N ASP A 532 29.57 -10.16 -10.42
CA ASP A 532 29.86 -10.23 -11.86
C ASP A 532 28.83 -9.38 -12.63
N ILE A 533 29.31 -8.60 -13.60
CA ILE A 533 28.46 -7.94 -14.60
C ILE A 533 29.06 -8.24 -15.97
N ASN A 534 28.36 -9.05 -16.76
CA ASN A 534 28.78 -9.40 -18.11
C ASN A 534 27.82 -8.83 -19.15
N THR A 535 28.22 -7.72 -19.78
CA THR A 535 27.48 -7.04 -20.86
C THR A 535 28.32 -6.91 -22.14
N ALA A 536 29.47 -7.60 -22.22
CA ALA A 536 30.38 -7.56 -23.38
C ALA A 536 29.71 -7.90 -24.72
N ARG A 537 28.62 -8.66 -24.71
CA ARG A 537 27.83 -9.02 -25.91
C ARG A 537 26.87 -7.92 -26.37
N THR A 538 26.61 -6.92 -25.54
CA THR A 538 25.72 -5.81 -25.88
C THR A 538 26.43 -4.84 -26.85
N PRO A 539 25.80 -4.41 -27.96
CA PRO A 539 26.49 -3.61 -28.98
C PRO A 539 26.90 -2.22 -28.48
N THR A 540 28.05 -1.71 -28.93
CA THR A 540 28.50 -0.33 -28.65
C THR A 540 27.93 0.73 -29.61
N THR A 541 27.10 0.31 -30.57
CA THR A 541 26.47 1.16 -31.58
C THR A 541 24.96 0.88 -31.67
N ASN A 542 24.20 1.78 -32.30
CA ASN A 542 22.76 1.63 -32.48
C ASN A 542 22.47 0.51 -33.48
N THR A 543 22.29 -0.70 -32.98
CA THR A 543 22.05 -1.93 -33.75
C THR A 543 21.16 -2.86 -32.94
N ASP A 544 20.51 -3.82 -33.59
CA ASP A 544 19.84 -4.94 -32.92
C ASP A 544 18.80 -4.56 -31.83
N GLY A 545 18.11 -3.44 -32.00
CA GLY A 545 17.07 -2.97 -31.06
C GLY A 545 17.60 -2.06 -29.97
N PHE A 546 18.90 -1.75 -30.00
CA PHE A 546 19.51 -0.71 -29.18
C PHE A 546 19.54 0.61 -29.94
N SER A 547 19.12 1.68 -29.26
CA SER A 547 19.07 3.01 -29.86
C SER A 547 19.49 4.10 -28.88
N GLY A 548 19.76 5.30 -29.41
CA GLY A 548 20.16 6.44 -28.57
C GLY A 548 21.38 6.16 -27.71
N GLY A 549 22.30 5.28 -28.14
CA GLY A 549 23.48 4.90 -27.38
C GLY A 549 23.22 3.91 -26.25
N ALA A 550 22.01 3.35 -26.13
CA ALA A 550 21.64 2.45 -25.04
C ALA A 550 22.44 1.16 -24.97
N GLY A 551 22.81 0.61 -26.13
CA GLY A 551 23.71 -0.54 -26.19
C GLY A 551 25.07 -0.17 -25.62
N ALA A 552 25.65 0.94 -26.07
CA ALA A 552 26.94 1.44 -25.59
C ALA A 552 26.93 1.74 -24.09
N ARG A 553 25.82 2.28 -23.58
CA ARG A 553 25.63 2.51 -22.13
C ARG A 553 25.56 1.19 -21.36
N THR A 554 24.85 0.19 -21.87
CA THR A 554 24.74 -1.14 -21.24
C THR A 554 26.09 -1.86 -21.26
N ASN A 555 26.80 -1.79 -22.40
CA ASN A 555 28.12 -2.37 -22.59
C ASN A 555 29.16 -1.77 -21.63
N GLY A 556 29.07 -0.46 -21.33
CA GLY A 556 29.97 0.20 -20.39
C GLY A 556 29.84 -0.22 -18.92
N TRP A 557 28.89 -1.09 -18.57
CA TRP A 557 28.85 -1.72 -17.25
C TRP A 557 29.60 -3.05 -17.18
N ASN A 558 30.16 -3.52 -18.29
CA ASN A 558 30.87 -4.79 -18.34
C ASN A 558 32.05 -4.77 -17.38
N ASP A 559 32.19 -5.82 -16.56
CA ASP A 559 33.20 -5.97 -15.52
C ASP A 559 33.23 -4.83 -14.48
N GLY A 560 32.15 -4.03 -14.38
CA GLY A 560 32.07 -2.90 -13.46
C GLY A 560 31.94 -3.33 -12.00
N ASP A 561 32.70 -2.68 -11.10
CA ASP A 561 32.59 -2.90 -9.65
C ASP A 561 31.64 -1.86 -9.02
N LEU A 562 30.52 -2.35 -8.46
CA LEU A 562 29.46 -1.50 -7.92
C LEU A 562 29.08 -1.97 -6.52
N SER A 563 29.12 -1.03 -5.56
CA SER A 563 28.67 -1.27 -4.19
C SER A 563 27.90 -0.08 -3.65
N ALA A 564 26.76 -0.34 -3.02
CA ALA A 564 25.91 0.71 -2.49
C ALA A 564 25.41 0.40 -1.08
N PHE A 565 25.31 1.46 -0.28
CA PHE A 565 24.62 1.47 1.00
C PHE A 565 23.29 2.20 0.84
N LEU A 566 22.20 1.55 1.24
CA LEU A 566 20.84 2.05 1.11
C LEU A 566 20.18 2.15 2.48
N THR A 567 19.39 3.19 2.69
CA THR A 567 18.50 3.26 3.87
C THR A 567 17.08 3.60 3.46
N GLN A 568 16.11 3.14 4.24
CA GLN A 568 14.71 3.45 4.02
C GLN A 568 13.94 3.46 5.35
N TRP A 569 13.09 4.45 5.52
CA TRP A 569 11.99 4.38 6.49
C TRP A 569 10.71 3.98 5.77
N THR A 570 9.90 3.13 6.37
CA THR A 570 8.52 2.86 5.95
C THR A 570 7.61 3.23 7.09
N ILE A 571 6.66 4.13 6.82
CA ILE A 571 5.65 4.59 7.78
C ILE A 571 4.29 4.34 7.16
N ASP A 572 3.50 3.46 7.77
CA ASP A 572 2.13 3.11 7.36
C ASP A 572 1.13 3.74 8.33
N PHE A 573 0.02 4.28 7.81
CA PHE A 573 -1.03 4.93 8.61
C PHE A 573 -2.42 4.75 8.02
#